data_AF-A0A966A229-F1
#
_entry.id   AF-A0A966A229-F1
#
_cell.length_a   1.000
_cell.length_b   1.000
_cell.length_c   1.000
_cell.angle_alpha   90.00
_cell.angle_beta   90.00
_cell.angle_gamma   90.00
#
_symmetry.space_group_name_H-M   'P 1'
#
loop_
_entity.id
_entity.type
_entity.pdbx_description
1 polymer ?
#
loop_
_entity_poly.entity_id
_entity_poly.type
_entity_poly.pdbx_seq_one_letter_code
_entity_poly.pdbx_strand_id
1 'polypeptide(L)'
;MISAEWQSRLRDTRCRDSILAVTTCAAVAAAWSFGPHPLLAIVAGVLPLAAVVVLRIPFLVCLMFIVFSFFRIHEVFPQLYSLRIPQMLAMAALAVLGWHMLVSRQIVPVWSKQLVLFAAFFLLVTLGMALATNKGAAFSAWSGNYVKIAVMTFAITWLTRESKDFALAARCFVVCGIAVGLVAISNKMAGIGLVEGTRVSIGRSIGSVLGDPNDLALVLLFPASFALALLVTRGTKALDRLLGAVGISVITIAVIATQSRGGLLGIAAVFGVVVLRLVKSRSLVLVLGGISLPLLFAVAGIAERASGGVAEEGLGESAMGRLYAWEAAANMALAHPFTGVGLNNFYANYFFYSPHWDGLNHAVHSTWFGVLAETGMLGFLIFVLMITSMMISIRRSLRILATVAPDSPRFEPHVQVMALAIYSGLAGFLVSGTFLTQGFTWPLYILLALTVATAQ
;
A
#
# COMPACT_ATOMS: atom_id res chain seq x y z
N MET A 1 -22.06 -16.97 45.32
CA MET A 1 -22.61 -15.87 44.50
C MET A 1 -22.03 -15.80 43.07
N ILE A 2 -20.75 -16.13 42.84
CA ILE A 2 -20.12 -16.09 41.50
C ILE A 2 -20.70 -17.12 40.50
N SER A 3 -21.27 -18.24 40.96
CA SER A 3 -21.81 -19.29 40.07
C SER A 3 -23.16 -18.94 39.42
N ALA A 4 -24.03 -18.19 40.10
CA ALA A 4 -25.35 -17.85 39.60
C ALA A 4 -25.28 -16.78 38.50
N GLU A 5 -24.38 -15.80 38.67
CA GLU A 5 -24.13 -14.75 37.68
C GLU A 5 -23.51 -15.33 36.39
N TRP A 6 -22.58 -16.28 36.52
CA TRP A 6 -21.99 -17.01 35.39
C TRP A 6 -23.02 -17.86 34.63
N GLN A 7 -23.88 -18.57 35.35
CA GLN A 7 -24.97 -19.34 34.77
C GLN A 7 -26.06 -18.47 34.12
N SER A 8 -26.26 -17.24 34.61
CA SER A 8 -27.16 -16.27 33.99
C SER A 8 -26.61 -15.75 32.66
N ARG A 9 -25.32 -15.38 32.60
CA ARG A 9 -24.66 -14.91 31.36
C ARG A 9 -24.59 -16.01 30.30
N LEU A 10 -24.38 -17.27 30.70
CA LEU A 10 -24.43 -18.42 29.79
C LEU A 10 -25.84 -18.72 29.27
N ARG A 11 -26.88 -18.45 30.05
CA ARG A 11 -28.28 -18.60 29.61
C ARG A 11 -28.65 -17.49 28.63
N ASP A 12 -28.19 -16.28 28.88
CA ASP A 12 -28.50 -15.10 28.07
C ASP A 12 -27.84 -15.19 26.68
N THR A 13 -26.60 -15.68 26.60
CA THR A 13 -25.93 -15.95 25.31
C THR A 13 -26.62 -17.07 24.53
N ARG A 14 -27.00 -18.17 25.19
CA ARG A 14 -27.73 -19.27 24.53
C ARG A 14 -29.09 -18.85 23.99
N CYS A 15 -29.83 -18.00 24.72
CA CYS A 15 -31.13 -17.50 24.28
C CYS A 15 -30.98 -16.61 23.04
N ARG A 16 -30.00 -15.71 23.05
CA ARG A 16 -29.70 -14.83 21.91
C ARG A 16 -29.24 -15.62 20.68
N ASP A 17 -28.39 -16.63 20.85
CA ASP A 17 -27.90 -17.48 19.77
C ASP A 17 -29.02 -18.34 19.18
N SER A 18 -29.96 -18.80 20.01
CA SER A 18 -31.14 -19.56 19.58
C SER A 18 -32.10 -18.69 18.78
N ILE A 19 -32.36 -17.45 19.22
CA ILE A 19 -33.19 -16.50 18.48
C ILE A 19 -32.57 -16.21 17.12
N LEU A 20 -31.25 -15.95 17.07
CA LEU A 20 -30.54 -15.68 15.82
C LEU A 20 -30.66 -16.85 14.84
N ALA A 21 -30.46 -18.09 15.33
CA ALA A 21 -30.60 -19.30 14.53
C ALA A 21 -32.03 -19.46 13.97
N VAL A 22 -33.05 -19.30 14.81
CA VAL A 22 -34.46 -19.41 14.38
C VAL A 22 -34.82 -18.32 13.37
N THR A 23 -34.42 -17.07 13.59
CA THR A 23 -34.68 -15.97 12.64
C THR A 23 -34.00 -16.19 11.30
N THR A 24 -32.78 -16.76 11.32
CA THR A 24 -32.03 -17.06 10.10
C THR A 24 -32.70 -18.19 9.33
N CYS A 25 -33.07 -19.28 10.01
CA CYS A 25 -33.80 -20.39 9.41
C CYS A 25 -35.16 -19.97 8.83
N ALA A 26 -35.89 -19.09 9.52
CA ALA A 26 -37.15 -18.55 9.04
C ALA A 26 -36.97 -17.67 7.80
N ALA A 27 -35.92 -16.83 7.76
CA ALA A 27 -35.59 -16.03 6.58
C ALA A 27 -35.18 -16.90 5.37
N VAL A 28 -34.42 -17.98 5.60
CA VAL A 28 -34.08 -18.97 4.56
C VAL A 28 -35.33 -19.65 4.02
N ALA A 29 -36.23 -20.10 4.91
CA ALA A 29 -37.48 -20.77 4.53
C ALA A 29 -38.42 -19.84 3.75
N ALA A 30 -38.51 -18.56 4.15
CA ALA A 30 -39.26 -17.55 3.43
C ALA A 30 -38.65 -17.30 2.04
N ALA A 31 -37.34 -17.11 1.93
CA ALA A 31 -36.66 -16.92 0.65
C ALA A 31 -36.83 -18.12 -0.30
N TRP A 32 -36.84 -19.33 0.24
CA TRP A 32 -37.10 -20.56 -0.51
C TRP A 32 -38.52 -20.62 -1.09
N SER A 33 -39.52 -20.09 -0.37
CA SER A 33 -40.92 -20.08 -0.82
C SER A 33 -41.20 -19.18 -2.02
N PHE A 34 -40.37 -18.14 -2.25
CA PHE A 34 -40.52 -17.22 -3.39
C PHE A 34 -39.78 -17.66 -4.66
N GLY A 35 -38.92 -18.68 -4.59
CA GLY A 35 -38.14 -19.16 -5.73
C GLY A 35 -37.14 -20.23 -5.31
N PRO A 36 -37.50 -21.53 -5.34
CA PRO A 36 -36.61 -22.59 -4.89
C PRO A 36 -35.44 -22.73 -5.87
N HIS A 37 -34.28 -22.21 -5.49
CA HIS A 37 -33.03 -22.33 -6.22
C HIS A 37 -31.96 -22.92 -5.29
N PRO A 38 -31.22 -23.97 -5.70
CA PRO A 38 -30.21 -24.60 -4.84
C PRO A 38 -29.16 -23.62 -4.27
N LEU A 39 -28.74 -22.64 -5.08
CA LEU A 39 -27.84 -21.55 -4.64
C LEU A 39 -28.43 -20.71 -3.49
N LEU A 40 -29.75 -20.50 -3.44
CA LEU A 40 -30.40 -19.70 -2.40
C LEU A 40 -30.30 -20.37 -1.03
N ALA A 41 -30.49 -21.69 -0.96
CA ALA A 41 -30.27 -22.45 0.28
C ALA A 41 -28.81 -22.45 0.72
N ILE A 42 -27.86 -22.60 -0.22
CA ILE A 42 -26.42 -22.56 0.09
C ILE A 42 -26.02 -21.18 0.62
N VAL A 43 -26.42 -20.11 -0.08
CA VAL A 43 -26.11 -18.73 0.34
C VAL A 43 -26.76 -18.45 1.69
N ALA A 44 -28.04 -18.77 1.88
CA ALA A 44 -28.73 -18.46 3.12
C ALA A 44 -28.23 -19.28 4.33
N GLY A 45 -27.65 -20.47 4.11
CA GLY A 45 -26.98 -21.24 5.15
C GLY A 45 -25.54 -20.80 5.44
N VAL A 46 -24.76 -20.47 4.41
CA VAL A 46 -23.33 -20.13 4.53
C VAL A 46 -23.11 -18.67 4.90
N LEU A 47 -23.90 -17.74 4.36
CA LEU A 47 -23.71 -16.30 4.55
C LEU A 47 -23.77 -15.86 6.02
N PRO A 48 -24.70 -16.35 6.86
CA PRO A 48 -24.74 -15.99 8.28
C PRO A 48 -23.52 -16.52 9.04
N LEU A 49 -23.07 -17.74 8.74
CA LEU A 49 -21.87 -18.33 9.33
C LEU A 49 -20.62 -17.53 8.93
N ALA A 50 -20.50 -17.22 7.63
CA ALA A 50 -19.43 -16.39 7.10
C ALA A 50 -19.43 -15.00 7.74
N ALA A 51 -20.60 -14.38 7.92
CA ALA A 51 -20.73 -13.09 8.60
C ALA A 51 -20.25 -13.16 10.06
N VAL A 52 -20.65 -14.19 10.82
CA VAL A 52 -20.17 -14.38 12.20
C VAL A 52 -18.65 -14.55 12.24
N VAL A 53 -18.08 -15.34 11.33
CA VAL A 53 -16.62 -15.51 11.24
C VAL A 53 -15.94 -14.18 10.92
N VAL A 54 -16.37 -13.49 9.85
CA VAL A 54 -15.82 -12.21 9.40
C VAL A 54 -15.85 -11.15 10.51
N LEU A 55 -16.93 -11.08 11.28
CA LEU A 55 -17.04 -10.18 12.44
C LEU A 55 -16.11 -10.57 13.60
N ARG A 56 -15.68 -11.83 13.72
CA ARG A 56 -14.75 -12.27 14.79
C ARG A 56 -13.28 -12.07 14.45
N ILE A 57 -12.93 -11.88 13.17
CA ILE A 57 -11.54 -11.72 12.71
C ILE A 57 -11.35 -10.41 11.90
N PRO A 58 -11.68 -9.25 12.49
CA PRO A 58 -11.75 -7.98 11.76
C PRO A 58 -10.41 -7.59 11.12
N PHE A 59 -9.30 -7.77 11.84
CA PHE A 59 -7.96 -7.46 11.35
C PHE A 59 -7.61 -8.29 10.10
N LEU A 60 -7.92 -9.60 10.10
CA LEU A 60 -7.61 -10.47 8.97
C LEU A 60 -8.40 -10.07 7.72
N VAL A 61 -9.68 -9.70 7.87
CA VAL A 61 -10.50 -9.22 6.74
C VAL A 61 -9.90 -7.96 6.12
N CYS A 62 -9.48 -7.00 6.95
CA CYS A 62 -8.79 -5.80 6.50
C CYS A 62 -7.45 -6.12 5.83
N LEU A 63 -6.66 -7.03 6.40
CA LEU A 63 -5.39 -7.48 5.82
C LEU A 63 -5.60 -8.15 4.46
N MET A 64 -6.59 -9.03 4.33
CA MET A 64 -6.93 -9.68 3.06
C MET A 64 -7.39 -8.65 2.02
N PHE A 65 -8.12 -7.61 2.42
CA PHE A 65 -8.48 -6.54 1.49
C PHE A 65 -7.24 -5.80 0.95
N ILE A 66 -6.21 -5.58 1.78
CA ILE A 66 -4.92 -5.02 1.32
C ILE A 66 -4.24 -5.99 0.35
N VAL A 67 -4.19 -7.29 0.67
CA VAL A 67 -3.61 -8.31 -0.22
C VAL A 67 -4.22 -8.24 -1.61
N PHE A 68 -5.54 -8.16 -1.70
CA PHE A 68 -6.23 -8.17 -2.98
C PHE A 68 -6.29 -6.79 -3.66
N SER A 69 -6.24 -5.68 -2.93
CA SER A 69 -6.38 -4.33 -3.51
C SER A 69 -5.04 -3.66 -3.80
N PHE A 70 -4.04 -3.85 -2.92
CA PHE A 70 -2.71 -3.28 -3.08
C PHE A 70 -1.78 -4.20 -3.87
N PHE A 71 -1.58 -5.44 -3.44
CA PHE A 71 -0.72 -6.39 -4.17
C PHE A 71 -1.40 -6.97 -5.42
N ARG A 72 -2.71 -6.73 -5.56
CA ARG A 72 -3.54 -7.19 -6.69
C ARG A 72 -3.33 -8.67 -7.00
N ILE A 73 -3.30 -9.52 -5.97
CA ILE A 73 -3.06 -10.97 -6.12
C ILE A 73 -4.04 -11.62 -7.12
N HIS A 74 -5.26 -11.11 -7.22
CA HIS A 74 -6.26 -11.56 -8.20
C HIS A 74 -5.90 -11.26 -9.68
N GLU A 75 -5.00 -10.30 -9.92
CA GLU A 75 -4.48 -9.97 -11.26
C GLU A 75 -3.13 -10.64 -11.53
N VAL A 76 -2.37 -10.93 -10.46
CA VAL A 76 -1.14 -11.72 -10.53
C VAL A 76 -1.44 -13.17 -10.93
N PHE A 77 -2.55 -13.72 -10.43
CA PHE A 77 -3.04 -15.06 -10.78
C PHE A 77 -4.35 -14.95 -11.56
N PRO A 78 -4.31 -15.07 -12.91
CA PRO A 78 -5.48 -14.84 -13.76
C PRO A 78 -6.72 -15.69 -13.41
N GLN A 79 -6.52 -16.86 -12.79
CA GLN A 79 -7.59 -17.75 -12.33
C GLN A 79 -8.51 -17.09 -11.28
N LEU A 80 -8.01 -16.08 -10.57
CA LEU A 80 -8.75 -15.38 -9.52
C LEU A 80 -9.46 -14.11 -10.03
N TYR A 81 -9.20 -13.69 -11.26
CA TYR A 81 -9.67 -12.41 -11.80
C TYR A 81 -11.20 -12.34 -11.87
N SER A 82 -11.86 -13.42 -12.31
CA SER A 82 -13.31 -13.49 -12.47
C SER A 82 -14.08 -13.47 -11.14
N LEU A 83 -13.43 -13.83 -10.04
CA LEU A 83 -14.05 -13.97 -8.71
C LEU A 83 -14.33 -12.62 -8.03
N ARG A 84 -13.82 -11.50 -8.56
CA ARG A 84 -14.08 -10.14 -8.04
C ARG A 84 -13.81 -10.00 -6.52
N ILE A 85 -12.83 -10.75 -6.03
CA ILE A 85 -12.46 -10.85 -4.61
C ILE A 85 -12.27 -9.48 -3.92
N PRO A 86 -11.59 -8.48 -4.52
CA PRO A 86 -11.41 -7.18 -3.87
C PRO A 86 -12.74 -6.50 -3.53
N GLN A 87 -13.77 -6.64 -4.36
CA GLN A 87 -15.07 -6.00 -4.16
C GLN A 87 -15.83 -6.67 -2.99
N MET A 88 -15.77 -8.01 -2.92
CA MET A 88 -16.34 -8.77 -1.80
C MET A 88 -15.64 -8.42 -0.48
N LEU A 89 -14.30 -8.35 -0.48
CA LEU A 89 -13.52 -7.97 0.68
C LEU A 89 -13.73 -6.50 1.09
N ALA A 90 -13.99 -5.59 0.14
CA ALA A 90 -14.34 -4.20 0.44
C ALA A 90 -15.66 -4.14 1.23
N MET A 91 -16.69 -4.86 0.76
CA MET A 91 -17.98 -4.93 1.44
C MET A 91 -17.84 -5.56 2.83
N ALA A 92 -17.07 -6.65 2.94
CA ALA A 92 -16.80 -7.30 4.22
C ALA A 92 -16.06 -6.37 5.19
N ALA A 93 -15.01 -5.68 4.74
CA ALA A 93 -14.25 -4.73 5.55
C ALA A 93 -15.12 -3.57 6.04
N LEU A 94 -15.95 -2.98 5.16
CA LEU A 94 -16.89 -1.92 5.54
C LEU A 94 -17.94 -2.41 6.54
N ALA A 95 -18.51 -3.60 6.33
CA ALA A 95 -19.49 -4.19 7.25
C ALA A 95 -18.87 -4.46 8.65
N VAL A 96 -17.64 -4.99 8.67
CA VAL A 96 -16.88 -5.23 9.90
C VAL A 96 -16.60 -3.93 10.64
N LEU A 97 -16.11 -2.90 9.94
CA LEU A 97 -15.82 -1.60 10.54
C LEU A 97 -17.10 -0.95 11.08
N GLY A 98 -18.16 -0.91 10.27
CA GLY A 98 -19.45 -0.37 10.67
C GLY A 98 -20.03 -1.07 11.90
N TRP A 99 -20.02 -2.41 11.91
CA TRP A 99 -20.48 -3.19 13.05
C TRP A 99 -19.68 -2.88 14.31
N HIS A 100 -18.35 -2.90 14.21
CA HIS A 100 -17.50 -2.75 15.39
C HIS A 100 -17.36 -1.32 15.90
N MET A 101 -17.61 -0.33 15.05
CA MET A 101 -17.65 1.08 15.45
C MET A 101 -19.03 1.47 16.01
N LEU A 102 -20.12 1.08 15.33
CA LEU A 102 -21.47 1.58 15.66
C LEU A 102 -22.22 0.67 16.64
N VAL A 103 -22.08 -0.66 16.49
CA VAL A 103 -22.88 -1.65 17.24
C VAL A 103 -22.10 -2.22 18.41
N SER A 104 -20.97 -2.90 18.16
CA SER A 104 -20.19 -3.55 19.23
C SER A 104 -19.37 -2.55 20.05
N ARG A 105 -19.05 -1.39 19.46
CA ARG A 105 -18.20 -0.33 20.02
C ARG A 105 -16.84 -0.83 20.52
N GLN A 106 -16.33 -1.92 19.94
CA GLN A 106 -15.01 -2.49 20.28
C GLN A 106 -13.86 -1.68 19.66
N ILE A 107 -14.11 -0.99 18.55
CA ILE A 107 -13.13 -0.12 17.91
C ILE A 107 -13.28 1.29 18.49
N VAL A 108 -12.33 1.68 19.34
CA VAL A 108 -12.20 3.07 19.79
C VAL A 108 -11.29 3.82 18.81
N PRO A 109 -11.79 4.86 18.12
CA PRO A 109 -10.98 5.64 17.20
C PRO A 109 -9.85 6.37 17.95
N VAL A 110 -8.62 6.16 17.49
CA VAL A 110 -7.45 6.91 17.94
C VAL A 110 -7.17 8.00 16.93
N TRP A 111 -6.92 9.22 17.41
CA TRP A 111 -6.54 10.36 16.59
C TRP A 111 -5.11 10.79 16.93
N SER A 112 -4.20 10.57 15.99
CA SER A 112 -2.83 11.05 16.06
C SER A 112 -2.64 12.26 15.14
N LYS A 113 -1.54 13.00 15.32
CA LYS A 113 -1.17 14.10 14.42
C LYS A 113 -1.13 13.66 12.95
N GLN A 114 -0.65 12.45 12.69
CA GLN A 114 -0.55 11.86 11.35
C GLN A 114 -1.95 11.62 10.75
N LEU A 115 -2.89 11.09 11.55
CA LEU A 115 -4.27 10.88 11.09
C LEU A 115 -5.04 12.19 10.88
N VAL A 116 -4.78 13.21 11.70
CA VAL A 116 -5.36 14.55 11.49
C VAL A 116 -4.86 15.17 10.18
N LEU A 117 -3.55 15.10 9.92
CA LEU A 117 -2.98 15.57 8.66
C LEU A 117 -3.51 14.78 7.46
N PHE A 118 -3.65 13.46 7.60
CA PHE A 118 -4.26 12.63 6.57
C PHE A 118 -5.73 12.98 6.33
N ALA A 119 -6.53 13.16 7.38
CA ALA A 119 -7.93 13.54 7.26
C ALA A 119 -8.09 14.91 6.59
N ALA A 120 -7.24 15.88 6.94
CA ALA A 120 -7.21 17.19 6.30
C ALA A 120 -6.84 17.08 4.81
N PHE A 121 -5.83 16.28 4.46
CA PHE A 121 -5.44 16.05 3.07
C PHE A 121 -6.55 15.36 2.28
N PHE A 122 -7.16 14.31 2.84
CA PHE A 122 -8.27 13.59 2.24
C PHE A 122 -9.49 14.50 2.01
N LEU A 123 -9.83 15.34 2.98
CA LEU A 123 -10.90 16.33 2.85
C LEU A 123 -10.60 17.30 1.72
N LEU A 124 -9.37 17.84 1.65
CA LEU A 124 -8.96 18.77 0.60
C LEU A 124 -9.05 18.13 -0.79
N VAL A 125 -8.56 16.90 -0.96
CA VAL A 125 -8.67 16.15 -2.23
C VAL A 125 -10.14 15.92 -2.60
N THR A 126 -10.98 15.58 -1.61
CA THR A 126 -12.41 15.32 -1.83
C THR A 126 -13.16 16.60 -2.24
N LEU A 127 -12.89 17.72 -1.58
CA LEU A 127 -13.45 19.03 -1.96
C LEU A 127 -12.92 19.49 -3.32
N GLY A 128 -11.63 19.22 -3.60
CA GLY A 128 -10.99 19.51 -4.87
C GLY A 128 -11.64 18.82 -6.07
N MET A 129 -12.34 17.68 -5.88
CA MET A 129 -13.09 17.05 -6.97
C MET A 129 -14.20 17.94 -7.54
N ALA A 130 -14.88 18.72 -6.70
CA ALA A 130 -15.96 19.61 -7.16
C ALA A 130 -15.42 20.77 -8.00
N LEU A 131 -14.15 21.11 -7.79
CA LEU A 131 -13.41 22.20 -8.41
C LEU A 131 -12.42 21.71 -9.49
N ALA A 132 -12.38 20.39 -9.73
CA ALA A 132 -11.49 19.80 -10.72
C ALA A 132 -11.86 20.24 -12.14
N THR A 133 -10.87 20.40 -13.00
CA THR A 133 -11.08 20.81 -14.40
C THR A 133 -11.85 19.72 -15.18
N ASN A 134 -11.53 18.44 -14.95
CA ASN A 134 -12.36 17.30 -15.33
C ASN A 134 -12.90 16.56 -14.08
N LYS A 135 -14.14 16.90 -13.72
CA LYS A 135 -14.86 16.33 -12.57
C LYS A 135 -15.13 14.83 -12.72
N GLY A 136 -15.38 14.35 -13.94
CA GLY A 136 -15.63 12.93 -14.21
C GLY A 136 -14.38 12.08 -13.94
N ALA A 137 -13.22 12.53 -14.42
CA ALA A 137 -11.94 11.87 -14.16
C ALA A 137 -11.59 11.88 -12.66
N ALA A 138 -11.79 13.02 -11.97
CA ALA A 138 -11.54 13.14 -10.54
C ALA A 138 -12.45 12.21 -9.71
N PHE A 139 -13.75 12.21 -10.01
CA PHE A 139 -14.72 11.34 -9.32
C PHE A 139 -14.42 9.85 -9.55
N SER A 140 -14.05 9.46 -10.78
CA SER A 140 -13.68 8.08 -11.12
C SER A 140 -12.44 7.63 -10.33
N ALA A 141 -11.39 8.45 -10.29
CA ALA A 141 -10.18 8.14 -9.51
C ALA A 141 -10.46 8.07 -8.00
N TRP A 142 -11.29 8.99 -7.48
CA TRP A 142 -11.63 9.04 -6.06
C TRP A 142 -12.46 7.84 -5.62
N SER A 143 -13.57 7.56 -6.31
CA SER A 143 -14.48 6.46 -5.98
C SER A 143 -13.88 5.09 -6.29
N GLY A 144 -13.08 5.01 -7.36
CA GLY A 144 -12.39 3.79 -7.78
C GLY A 144 -11.35 3.32 -6.77
N ASN A 145 -10.51 4.23 -6.26
CA ASN A 145 -9.34 3.88 -5.45
C ASN A 145 -9.19 4.71 -4.17
N TYR A 146 -9.19 6.04 -4.27
CA TYR A 146 -8.73 6.90 -3.18
C TYR A 146 -9.60 6.82 -1.91
N VAL A 147 -10.92 6.75 -2.05
CA VAL A 147 -11.83 6.59 -0.90
C VAL A 147 -11.58 5.28 -0.15
N LYS A 148 -11.26 4.19 -0.89
CA LYS A 148 -10.95 2.88 -0.31
C LYS A 148 -9.64 2.93 0.47
N ILE A 149 -8.64 3.64 -0.07
CA ILE A 149 -7.38 3.89 0.64
C ILE A 149 -7.67 4.60 1.95
N ALA A 150 -8.47 5.67 1.94
CA ALA A 150 -8.76 6.45 3.13
C ALA A 150 -9.48 5.64 4.22
N VAL A 151 -10.54 4.92 3.86
CA VAL A 151 -11.23 4.02 4.81
C VAL A 151 -10.26 3.01 5.41
N MET A 152 -9.40 2.41 4.58
CA MET A 152 -8.46 1.40 5.04
C MET A 152 -7.33 1.96 5.90
N THR A 153 -6.88 3.19 5.67
CA THR A 153 -5.88 3.83 6.53
C THR A 153 -6.38 3.94 7.97
N PHE A 154 -7.64 4.36 8.16
CA PHE A 154 -8.25 4.38 9.48
C PHE A 154 -8.47 2.96 10.03
N ALA A 155 -8.99 2.05 9.22
CA ALA A 155 -9.24 0.67 9.60
C ALA A 155 -7.99 -0.04 10.13
N ILE A 156 -6.89 0.02 9.37
CA ILE A 156 -5.60 -0.60 9.73
C ILE A 156 -5.10 0.00 11.03
N THR A 157 -5.17 1.33 11.16
CA THR A 157 -4.67 2.02 12.36
C THR A 157 -5.42 1.61 13.62
N TRP A 158 -6.74 1.44 13.53
CA TRP A 158 -7.56 1.15 14.70
C TRP A 158 -7.67 -0.34 15.04
N LEU A 159 -7.46 -1.22 14.07
CA LEU A 159 -7.54 -2.67 14.25
C LEU A 159 -6.20 -3.33 14.57
N THR A 160 -5.08 -2.75 14.17
CA THR A 160 -3.74 -3.30 14.46
C THR A 160 -3.33 -2.90 15.88
N ARG A 161 -3.47 -3.79 16.86
CA ARG A 161 -3.24 -3.45 18.28
C ARG A 161 -2.24 -4.36 18.98
N GLU A 162 -2.15 -5.61 18.55
CA GLU A 162 -1.33 -6.61 19.24
C GLU A 162 -0.05 -6.95 18.46
N SER A 163 0.97 -7.40 19.17
CA SER A 163 2.24 -7.89 18.59
C SER A 163 2.02 -8.97 17.50
N LYS A 164 1.00 -9.83 17.70
CA LYS A 164 0.60 -10.86 16.74
C LYS A 164 0.06 -10.28 15.42
N ASP A 165 -0.60 -9.13 15.46
CA ASP A 165 -1.18 -8.48 14.27
C ASP A 165 -0.06 -7.93 13.40
N PHE A 166 0.95 -7.29 14.02
CA PHE A 166 2.15 -6.83 13.31
C PHE A 166 2.93 -7.99 12.69
N ALA A 167 3.07 -9.11 13.41
CA ALA A 167 3.71 -10.32 12.90
C ALA A 167 2.97 -10.88 11.68
N LEU A 168 1.64 -10.98 11.78
CA LEU A 168 0.80 -11.49 10.69
C LEU A 168 0.85 -10.58 9.46
N ALA A 169 0.75 -9.26 9.64
CA ALA A 169 0.89 -8.28 8.56
C ALA A 169 2.25 -8.40 7.86
N ALA A 170 3.35 -8.36 8.62
CA ALA A 170 4.70 -8.45 8.05
C ALA A 170 4.91 -9.73 7.24
N ARG A 171 4.52 -10.89 7.80
CA ARG A 171 4.59 -12.18 7.09
C ARG A 171 3.74 -12.18 5.82
N CYS A 172 2.50 -11.71 5.93
CA CYS A 172 1.57 -11.66 4.81
C CYS A 172 2.09 -10.78 3.66
N PHE A 173 2.62 -9.59 3.98
CA PHE A 173 3.21 -8.70 2.98
C PHE A 173 4.41 -9.33 2.29
N VAL A 174 5.29 -10.01 3.04
CA VAL A 174 6.45 -10.69 2.45
C VAL A 174 6.03 -11.87 1.58
N VAL A 175 5.06 -12.68 2.01
CA VAL A 175 4.50 -13.77 1.19
C VAL A 175 3.89 -13.24 -0.10
N CYS A 176 3.14 -12.13 -0.04
CA CYS A 176 2.59 -11.48 -1.23
C CYS A 176 3.69 -10.93 -2.14
N GLY A 177 4.72 -10.31 -1.57
CA GLY A 177 5.89 -9.83 -2.32
C GLY A 177 6.65 -10.96 -3.00
N ILE A 178 6.80 -12.11 -2.36
CA ILE A 178 7.36 -13.32 -2.96
C ILE A 178 6.48 -13.78 -4.12
N ALA A 179 5.17 -13.89 -3.92
CA ALA A 179 4.25 -14.33 -4.98
C ALA A 179 4.30 -13.42 -6.21
N VAL A 180 4.22 -12.10 -6.02
CA VAL A 180 4.35 -11.10 -7.10
C VAL A 180 5.73 -11.19 -7.75
N GLY A 181 6.79 -11.30 -6.95
CA GLY A 181 8.17 -11.37 -7.44
C GLY A 181 8.45 -12.63 -8.25
N LEU A 182 7.94 -13.79 -7.84
CA LEU A 182 8.08 -15.04 -8.59
C LEU A 182 7.35 -14.97 -9.93
N VAL A 183 6.15 -14.40 -9.98
CA VAL A 183 5.43 -14.20 -11.24
C VAL A 183 6.15 -13.21 -12.15
N ALA A 184 6.70 -12.12 -11.61
CA ALA A 184 7.54 -11.21 -12.38
C ALA A 184 8.77 -11.94 -12.97
N ILE A 185 9.51 -12.68 -12.15
CA ILE A 185 10.68 -13.44 -12.63
C ILE A 185 10.27 -14.45 -13.70
N SER A 186 9.16 -15.17 -13.49
CA SER A 186 8.62 -16.11 -14.47
C SER A 186 8.26 -15.42 -15.80
N ASN A 187 7.55 -14.30 -15.75
CA ASN A 187 7.22 -13.50 -16.94
C ASN A 187 8.49 -13.02 -17.67
N LYS A 188 9.51 -12.58 -16.92
CA LYS A 188 10.79 -12.15 -17.49
C LYS A 188 11.51 -13.30 -18.22
N MET A 189 11.54 -14.49 -17.61
CA MET A 189 12.17 -15.67 -18.20
C MET A 189 11.41 -16.19 -19.43
N ALA A 190 10.07 -16.09 -19.41
CA ALA A 190 9.21 -16.58 -20.48
C ALA A 190 8.97 -15.54 -21.59
N GLY A 191 9.45 -14.30 -21.44
CA GLY A 191 9.20 -13.22 -22.41
C GLY A 191 7.74 -12.70 -22.41
N ILE A 192 6.99 -12.93 -21.34
CA ILE A 192 5.56 -12.62 -21.27
C ILE A 192 5.34 -11.18 -20.81
N GLY A 193 4.58 -10.41 -21.58
CA GLY A 193 4.15 -9.07 -21.18
C GLY A 193 5.31 -8.08 -20.96
N LEU A 194 6.41 -8.25 -21.70
CA LEU A 194 7.56 -7.35 -21.60
C LEU A 194 7.27 -5.99 -22.22
N VAL A 195 7.77 -4.94 -21.58
CA VAL A 195 7.73 -3.55 -22.04
C VAL A 195 9.08 -3.18 -22.62
N GLU A 196 9.11 -2.51 -23.76
CA GLU A 196 10.36 -2.17 -24.46
C GLU A 196 11.23 -3.42 -24.76
N GLY A 197 10.59 -4.59 -24.92
CA GLY A 197 11.26 -5.87 -25.18
C GLY A 197 11.99 -6.52 -24.00
N THR A 198 12.23 -5.79 -22.90
CA THR A 198 13.07 -6.28 -21.80
C THR A 198 12.47 -6.13 -20.40
N ARG A 199 11.60 -5.15 -20.16
CA ARG A 199 11.15 -4.78 -18.82
C ARG A 199 9.95 -5.63 -18.41
N VAL A 200 10.01 -6.29 -17.26
CA VAL A 200 8.91 -7.14 -16.81
C VAL A 200 7.68 -6.33 -16.38
N SER A 201 6.50 -6.82 -16.74
CA SER A 201 5.23 -6.36 -16.18
C SER A 201 4.31 -7.54 -15.84
N ILE A 202 3.21 -7.27 -15.13
CA ILE A 202 2.18 -8.26 -14.79
C ILE A 202 0.81 -7.70 -15.15
N GLY A 203 -0.01 -8.46 -15.87
CA GLY A 203 -1.39 -8.06 -16.15
C GLY A 203 -1.55 -6.84 -17.08
N ARG A 204 -0.56 -6.54 -17.93
CA ARG A 204 -0.64 -5.41 -18.88
C ARG A 204 -1.82 -5.53 -19.85
N SER A 205 -2.13 -6.75 -20.32
CA SER A 205 -3.25 -7.02 -21.24
C SER A 205 -4.63 -6.72 -20.63
N ILE A 206 -4.74 -6.71 -19.30
CA ILE A 206 -5.97 -6.42 -18.57
C ILE A 206 -5.97 -5.01 -17.96
N GLY A 207 -5.00 -4.16 -18.32
CA GLY A 207 -4.88 -2.79 -17.79
C GLY A 207 -4.53 -2.74 -16.31
N SER A 208 -3.80 -3.75 -15.79
CA SER A 208 -3.34 -3.75 -14.41
C SER A 208 -2.36 -2.60 -14.14
N VAL A 209 -2.40 -2.02 -12.93
CA VAL A 209 -1.35 -1.13 -12.42
C VAL A 209 0.01 -1.84 -12.38
N LEU A 210 0.03 -3.17 -12.17
CA LEU A 210 1.26 -3.97 -12.25
C LEU A 210 1.78 -4.13 -13.70
N GLY A 211 1.00 -3.65 -14.68
CA GLY A 211 1.32 -3.66 -16.11
C GLY A 211 2.35 -2.58 -16.49
N ASP A 212 2.60 -1.60 -15.62
CA ASP A 212 3.74 -0.69 -15.71
C ASP A 212 4.91 -1.23 -14.85
N PRO A 213 6.09 -1.48 -15.42
CA PRO A 213 7.24 -1.98 -14.67
C PRO A 213 7.67 -1.07 -13.51
N ASN A 214 7.44 0.24 -13.63
CA ASN A 214 7.77 1.19 -12.57
C ASN A 214 6.84 1.07 -11.37
N ASP A 215 5.54 0.93 -11.63
CA ASP A 215 4.54 0.76 -10.58
C ASP A 215 4.69 -0.61 -9.91
N LEU A 216 4.97 -1.65 -10.70
CA LEU A 216 5.36 -2.96 -10.19
C LEU A 216 6.58 -2.89 -9.28
N ALA A 217 7.62 -2.14 -9.66
CA ALA A 217 8.80 -1.95 -8.83
C ALA A 217 8.44 -1.30 -7.49
N LEU A 218 7.59 -0.26 -7.48
CA LEU A 218 7.16 0.38 -6.24
C LEU A 218 6.33 -0.57 -5.36
N VAL A 219 5.43 -1.36 -5.95
CA VAL A 219 4.66 -2.39 -5.22
C VAL A 219 5.59 -3.40 -4.55
N LEU A 220 6.69 -3.78 -5.20
CA LEU A 220 7.72 -4.69 -4.68
C LEU A 220 8.64 -4.05 -3.63
N LEU A 221 8.88 -2.73 -3.69
CA LEU A 221 9.65 -2.02 -2.65
C LEU A 221 9.00 -2.07 -1.28
N PHE A 222 7.66 -2.04 -1.23
CA PHE A 222 6.92 -2.14 0.02
C PHE A 222 7.25 -3.43 0.79
N PRO A 223 7.00 -4.66 0.27
CA PRO A 223 7.33 -5.89 0.98
C PRO A 223 8.84 -6.11 1.14
N ALA A 224 9.69 -5.51 0.29
CA ALA A 224 11.14 -5.58 0.47
C ALA A 224 11.58 -5.03 1.84
N SER A 225 10.96 -3.92 2.29
CA SER A 225 11.29 -3.32 3.59
C SER A 225 10.92 -4.24 4.76
N PHE A 226 9.81 -4.95 4.67
CA PHE A 226 9.38 -5.96 5.65
C PHE A 226 10.25 -7.21 5.61
N ALA A 227 10.61 -7.70 4.42
CA ALA A 227 11.46 -8.88 4.26
C ALA A 227 12.85 -8.63 4.86
N LEU A 228 13.44 -7.48 4.56
CA LEU A 228 14.74 -7.10 5.12
C LEU A 228 14.65 -6.92 6.65
N ALA A 229 13.57 -6.31 7.16
CA ALA A 229 13.39 -6.15 8.61
C ALA A 229 13.20 -7.48 9.35
N LEU A 230 12.47 -8.46 8.78
CA LEU A 230 12.35 -9.81 9.33
C LEU A 230 13.71 -10.53 9.39
N LEU A 231 14.56 -10.33 8.38
CA LEU A 231 15.87 -10.96 8.30
C LEU A 231 16.86 -10.46 9.37
N VAL A 232 16.90 -9.14 9.61
CA VAL A 232 17.96 -8.49 10.39
C VAL A 232 17.59 -8.18 11.85
N THR A 233 16.30 -8.10 12.17
CA THR A 233 15.86 -7.76 13.53
C THR A 233 16.17 -8.89 14.51
N ARG A 234 16.79 -8.56 15.64
CA ARG A 234 17.12 -9.52 16.71
C ARG A 234 15.86 -10.06 17.39
N GLY A 235 15.92 -11.30 17.87
CA GLY A 235 14.79 -11.97 18.54
C GLY A 235 13.69 -12.47 17.59
N THR A 236 13.86 -12.31 16.27
CA THR A 236 12.98 -12.92 15.26
C THR A 236 13.21 -14.43 15.19
N LYS A 237 12.12 -15.18 14.95
CA LYS A 237 12.18 -16.65 14.82
C LYS A 237 12.96 -17.06 13.58
N ALA A 238 13.59 -18.24 13.61
CA ALA A 238 14.35 -18.76 12.45
C ALA A 238 13.51 -18.81 11.16
N LEU A 239 12.23 -19.21 11.26
CA LEU A 239 11.32 -19.23 10.12
C LEU A 239 11.04 -17.83 9.56
N ASP A 240 10.90 -16.82 10.43
CA ASP A 240 10.71 -15.43 10.02
C ASP A 240 11.95 -14.88 9.31
N ARG A 241 13.14 -15.24 9.80
CA ARG A 241 14.41 -14.88 9.16
C ARG A 241 14.59 -15.57 7.82
N LEU A 242 14.20 -16.85 7.71
CA LEU A 242 14.20 -17.58 6.44
C LEU A 242 13.22 -16.95 5.45
N LEU A 243 12.00 -16.64 5.89
CA LEU A 243 11.01 -15.94 5.07
C LEU A 243 11.54 -14.58 4.62
N GLY A 244 12.20 -13.83 5.50
CA GLY A 244 12.86 -12.57 5.18
C GLY A 244 13.99 -12.73 4.15
N ALA A 245 14.85 -13.74 4.30
CA ALA A 245 15.94 -14.04 3.38
C ALA A 245 15.45 -14.43 1.98
N VAL A 246 14.49 -15.35 1.90
CA VAL A 246 13.86 -15.75 0.63
C VAL A 246 13.14 -14.55 0.01
N GLY A 247 12.38 -13.83 0.83
CA GLY A 247 11.62 -12.65 0.41
C GLY A 247 12.50 -11.57 -0.20
N ILE A 248 13.52 -11.11 0.52
CA ILE A 248 14.38 -10.04 0.02
C ILE A 248 15.14 -10.46 -1.24
N SER A 249 15.53 -11.73 -1.35
CA SER A 249 16.24 -12.25 -2.54
C SER A 249 15.34 -12.25 -3.77
N VAL A 250 14.16 -12.86 -3.68
CA VAL A 250 13.18 -12.92 -4.78
C VAL A 250 12.75 -11.52 -5.18
N ILE A 251 12.40 -10.68 -4.22
CA ILE A 251 11.91 -9.32 -4.47
C ILE A 251 12.99 -8.46 -5.12
N THR A 252 14.25 -8.55 -4.69
CA THR A 252 15.36 -7.80 -5.30
C THR A 252 15.57 -8.20 -6.76
N ILE A 253 15.56 -9.50 -7.06
CA ILE A 253 15.67 -9.99 -8.45
C ILE A 253 14.50 -9.48 -9.30
N ALA A 254 13.28 -9.54 -8.77
CA ALA A 254 12.10 -9.02 -9.46
C ALA A 254 12.19 -7.50 -9.72
N VAL A 255 12.65 -6.71 -8.74
CA VAL A 255 12.87 -5.26 -8.89
C VAL A 255 13.93 -4.98 -9.97
N ILE A 256 15.02 -5.75 -10.03
CA ILE A 256 16.03 -5.65 -11.09
C ILE A 256 15.40 -5.94 -12.47
N ALA A 257 14.55 -6.97 -12.56
CA ALA A 257 13.87 -7.34 -13.80
C ALA A 257 12.88 -6.27 -14.32
N THR A 258 12.41 -5.36 -13.47
CA THR A 258 11.58 -4.20 -13.92
C THR A 258 12.38 -3.15 -14.69
N GLN A 259 13.71 -3.12 -14.49
CA GLN A 259 14.63 -2.09 -14.97
C GLN A 259 14.15 -0.65 -14.66
N SER A 260 13.41 -0.46 -13.56
CA SER A 260 12.96 0.86 -13.11
C SER A 260 14.07 1.57 -12.34
N ARG A 261 14.56 2.71 -12.86
CA ARG A 261 15.55 3.57 -12.16
C ARG A 261 15.06 3.97 -10.77
N GLY A 262 13.80 4.37 -10.66
CA GLY A 262 13.16 4.70 -9.37
C GLY A 262 13.02 3.48 -8.45
N GLY A 263 12.78 2.29 -9.03
CA GLY A 263 12.79 1.02 -8.29
C GLY A 263 14.15 0.67 -7.70
N LEU A 264 15.23 0.76 -8.50
CA LEU A 264 16.59 0.46 -8.06
C LEU A 264 17.11 1.45 -7.00
N LEU A 265 16.85 2.75 -7.20
CA LEU A 265 17.21 3.75 -6.18
C LEU A 265 16.40 3.55 -4.90
N GLY A 266 15.11 3.18 -5.02
CA GLY A 266 14.26 2.86 -3.88
C GLY A 266 14.76 1.65 -3.09
N ILE A 267 15.17 0.57 -3.76
CA ILE A 267 15.66 -0.64 -3.06
C ILE A 267 17.01 -0.35 -2.41
N ALA A 268 17.89 0.41 -3.08
CA ALA A 268 19.13 0.89 -2.50
C ALA A 268 18.88 1.73 -1.23
N ALA A 269 17.83 2.56 -1.20
CA ALA A 269 17.45 3.32 0.00
C ALA A 269 16.95 2.41 1.14
N VAL A 270 16.16 1.38 0.83
CA VAL A 270 15.70 0.37 1.80
C VAL A 270 16.90 -0.33 2.46
N PHE A 271 17.85 -0.81 1.67
CA PHE A 271 19.09 -1.40 2.18
C PHE A 271 19.95 -0.38 2.93
N GLY A 272 20.11 0.82 2.38
CA GLY A 272 20.93 1.88 2.95
C GLY A 272 20.50 2.26 4.36
N VAL A 273 19.19 2.34 4.63
CA VAL A 273 18.66 2.58 5.97
C VAL A 273 19.10 1.52 6.99
N VAL A 274 19.06 0.24 6.59
CA VAL A 274 19.44 -0.87 7.46
C VAL A 274 20.96 -0.93 7.63
N VAL A 275 21.72 -0.80 6.55
CA VAL A 275 23.18 -0.81 6.56
C VAL A 275 23.73 0.33 7.42
N LEU A 276 23.19 1.55 7.32
CA LEU A 276 23.57 2.69 8.17
C LEU A 276 23.31 2.47 9.67
N ARG A 277 22.43 1.53 10.02
CA ARG A 277 22.15 1.16 11.42
C ARG A 277 23.03 0.03 11.92
N LEU A 278 23.40 -0.90 11.03
CA LEU A 278 24.24 -2.05 11.38
C LEU A 278 25.74 -1.70 11.34
N VAL A 279 26.16 -0.83 10.42
CA VAL A 279 27.55 -0.45 10.19
C VAL A 279 27.85 0.90 10.84
N LYS A 280 28.77 0.92 11.81
CA LYS A 280 29.18 2.15 12.51
C LYS A 280 29.96 3.13 11.62
N SER A 281 30.77 2.62 10.69
CA SER A 281 31.60 3.43 9.81
C SER A 281 30.80 4.00 8.64
N ARG A 282 30.54 5.31 8.66
CA ARG A 282 29.80 6.00 7.59
C ARG A 282 30.58 6.02 6.26
N SER A 283 31.91 6.09 6.31
CA SER A 283 32.76 6.03 5.12
C SER A 283 32.65 4.67 4.43
N LEU A 284 32.61 3.57 5.18
CA LEU A 284 32.40 2.23 4.61
C LEU A 284 31.04 2.14 3.90
N VAL A 285 29.98 2.67 4.49
CA VAL A 285 28.66 2.68 3.83
C VAL A 285 28.67 3.51 2.55
N LEU A 286 29.35 4.65 2.53
CA LEU A 286 29.49 5.48 1.33
C LEU A 286 30.29 4.76 0.24
N VAL A 287 31.39 4.08 0.58
CA VAL A 287 32.19 3.29 -0.36
C VAL A 287 31.37 2.12 -0.92
N LEU A 288 30.72 1.34 -0.05
CA LEU A 288 29.86 0.24 -0.48
C LEU A 288 28.70 0.74 -1.34
N GLY A 289 28.09 1.87 -1.01
CA GLY A 289 27.07 2.52 -1.82
C GLY A 289 27.60 2.94 -3.19
N GLY A 290 28.79 3.56 -3.22
CA GLY A 290 29.45 4.00 -4.46
C GLY A 290 29.81 2.86 -5.41
N ILE A 291 30.07 1.65 -4.89
CA ILE A 291 30.36 0.46 -5.71
C ILE A 291 29.09 -0.31 -6.07
N SER A 292 28.21 -0.54 -5.10
CA SER A 292 27.01 -1.36 -5.30
C SER A 292 25.98 -0.71 -6.22
N LEU A 293 25.88 0.62 -6.22
CA LEU A 293 24.87 1.30 -7.02
C LEU A 293 25.18 1.24 -8.53
N PRO A 294 26.39 1.55 -9.03
CA PRO A 294 26.74 1.33 -10.43
C PRO A 294 26.60 -0.14 -10.85
N LEU A 295 27.02 -1.08 -10.00
CA LEU A 295 26.87 -2.51 -10.26
C LEU A 295 25.40 -2.91 -10.40
N LEU A 296 24.53 -2.42 -9.53
CA LEU A 296 23.09 -2.67 -9.60
C LEU A 296 22.47 -2.15 -10.92
N PHE A 297 22.88 -0.96 -11.35
CA PHE A 297 22.44 -0.38 -12.62
C PHE A 297 22.97 -1.14 -13.84
N ALA A 298 24.21 -1.63 -13.77
CA ALA A 298 24.81 -2.46 -14.80
C ALA A 298 24.09 -3.80 -14.93
N VAL A 299 23.86 -4.50 -13.81
CA VAL A 299 23.14 -5.79 -13.77
C VAL A 299 21.69 -5.64 -14.26
N ALA A 300 21.05 -4.51 -13.97
CA ALA A 300 19.72 -4.23 -14.48
C ALA A 300 19.67 -3.93 -15.98
N GLY A 301 20.81 -3.71 -16.65
CA GLY A 301 20.87 -3.40 -18.08
C GLY A 301 20.30 -2.03 -18.43
N ILE A 302 20.38 -1.04 -17.53
CA ILE A 302 19.79 0.29 -17.76
C ILE A 302 20.46 1.06 -18.90
N ALA A 303 21.73 0.78 -19.19
CA ALA A 303 22.51 1.50 -20.21
C ALA A 303 22.03 1.20 -21.64
N GLU A 304 21.53 -0.01 -21.90
CA GLU A 304 21.03 -0.43 -23.23
C GLU A 304 19.56 -0.09 -23.45
N ARG A 305 18.93 0.59 -22.49
CA ARG A 305 17.51 0.97 -22.56
C ARG A 305 17.32 2.13 -23.54
N ALA A 306 16.46 1.92 -24.54
CA ALA A 306 15.82 3.02 -25.27
C ALA A 306 15.05 3.87 -24.26
N SER A 307 15.54 5.08 -24.01
CA SER A 307 15.11 5.90 -22.89
C SER A 307 13.78 6.58 -23.18
N GLY A 308 12.69 5.96 -22.75
CA GLY A 308 11.37 6.55 -22.88
C GLY A 308 10.34 5.46 -23.04
N GLY A 309 9.10 5.73 -22.63
CA GLY A 309 8.00 4.84 -23.04
C GLY A 309 7.88 4.81 -24.57
N VAL A 310 6.88 4.11 -25.08
CA VAL A 310 6.58 3.98 -26.52
C VAL A 310 6.42 5.33 -27.28
N ALA A 311 6.52 6.46 -26.58
CA ALA A 311 6.34 7.82 -27.10
C ALA A 311 7.48 8.83 -26.77
N GLU A 312 8.61 8.41 -26.19
CA GLU A 312 9.74 9.33 -25.92
C GLU A 312 11.01 8.75 -26.58
N GLU A 313 11.42 9.30 -27.74
CA GLU A 313 12.58 8.86 -28.51
C GLU A 313 13.82 9.70 -28.12
N GLY A 314 14.45 9.37 -27.00
CA GLY A 314 15.84 9.77 -26.75
C GLY A 314 16.18 10.17 -25.32
N LEU A 315 17.46 10.03 -24.97
CA LEU A 315 17.95 10.27 -23.60
C LEU A 315 17.84 11.74 -23.20
N GLY A 316 17.94 12.66 -24.16
CA GLY A 316 17.73 14.09 -23.98
C GLY A 316 16.25 14.48 -23.92
N GLU A 317 15.41 13.82 -24.72
CA GLU A 317 13.97 14.09 -24.82
C GLU A 317 13.24 13.66 -23.54
N SER A 318 13.60 12.50 -22.96
CA SER A 318 12.98 12.03 -21.71
C SER A 318 13.38 12.83 -20.46
N ALA A 319 14.57 13.46 -20.44
CA ALA A 319 14.98 14.32 -19.33
C ALA A 319 14.34 15.72 -19.41
N MET A 320 14.32 16.30 -20.61
CA MET A 320 13.66 17.59 -20.87
C MET A 320 12.14 17.50 -20.72
N GLY A 321 11.50 16.44 -21.21
CA GLY A 321 10.06 16.19 -21.04
C GLY A 321 9.62 16.19 -19.57
N ARG A 322 10.47 15.65 -18.66
CA ARG A 322 10.22 15.74 -17.21
C ARG A 322 10.31 17.16 -16.68
N LEU A 323 11.30 17.94 -17.11
CA LEU A 323 11.43 19.34 -16.70
C LEU A 323 10.20 20.14 -17.16
N TYR A 324 9.74 19.95 -18.39
CA TYR A 324 8.52 20.56 -18.89
C TYR A 324 7.28 20.11 -18.12
N ALA A 325 7.19 18.82 -17.75
CA ALA A 325 6.10 18.33 -16.91
C ALA A 325 6.13 18.91 -15.48
N TRP A 326 7.30 19.17 -14.91
CA TRP A 326 7.44 19.79 -13.60
C TRP A 326 7.09 21.27 -13.63
N GLU A 327 7.48 21.97 -14.70
CA GLU A 327 7.07 23.35 -14.93
C GLU A 327 5.56 23.46 -15.12
N ALA A 328 4.95 22.58 -15.93
CA ALA A 328 3.51 22.49 -16.09
C ALA A 328 2.80 22.23 -14.75
N ALA A 329 3.34 21.33 -13.91
CA ALA A 329 2.81 21.07 -12.58
C ALA A 329 2.85 22.31 -11.67
N ALA A 330 3.94 23.08 -11.71
CA ALA A 330 4.06 24.32 -10.97
C ALA A 330 3.06 25.36 -11.47
N ASN A 331 2.89 25.50 -12.79
CA ASN A 331 1.93 26.42 -13.40
C ASN A 331 0.48 26.05 -13.04
N MET A 332 0.13 24.77 -13.01
CA MET A 332 -1.17 24.28 -12.53
C MET A 332 -1.42 24.70 -11.07
N ALA A 333 -0.42 24.54 -10.21
CA ALA A 333 -0.53 24.91 -8.80
C ALA A 333 -0.55 26.43 -8.58
N LEU A 334 0.11 27.22 -9.42
CA LEU A 334 0.04 28.68 -9.38
C LEU A 334 -1.33 29.19 -9.83
N ALA A 335 -1.93 28.58 -10.85
CA ALA A 335 -3.26 28.93 -11.31
C ALA A 335 -4.36 28.50 -10.33
N HIS A 336 -4.17 27.36 -9.63
CA HIS A 336 -5.15 26.80 -8.69
C HIS A 336 -4.50 26.49 -7.32
N PRO A 337 -4.14 27.51 -6.52
CA PRO A 337 -3.26 27.36 -5.34
C PRO A 337 -3.84 26.52 -4.20
N PHE A 338 -5.16 26.43 -4.08
CA PHE A 338 -5.80 25.73 -2.96
C PHE A 338 -6.19 24.28 -3.26
N THR A 339 -6.53 23.97 -4.52
CA THR A 339 -7.12 22.68 -4.91
C THR A 339 -6.40 22.01 -6.06
N GLY A 340 -5.47 22.71 -6.73
CA GLY A 340 -4.88 22.24 -7.97
C GLY A 340 -5.91 22.07 -9.07
N VAL A 341 -5.54 21.34 -10.12
CA VAL A 341 -6.46 20.95 -11.21
C VAL A 341 -7.39 19.79 -10.84
N GLY A 342 -7.23 19.23 -9.63
CA GLY A 342 -7.99 18.10 -9.11
C GLY A 342 -7.30 16.75 -9.32
N LEU A 343 -7.75 15.73 -8.57
CA LEU A 343 -7.21 14.38 -8.63
C LEU A 343 -7.27 13.79 -10.04
N ASN A 344 -6.20 13.14 -10.50
CA ASN A 344 -6.10 12.49 -11.81
C ASN A 344 -6.39 13.42 -13.00
N ASN A 345 -6.03 14.69 -12.87
CA ASN A 345 -6.22 15.71 -13.91
C ASN A 345 -4.92 16.21 -14.52
N PHE A 346 -3.73 15.88 -13.95
CA PHE A 346 -2.47 16.40 -14.46
C PHE A 346 -2.30 16.16 -15.97
N TYR A 347 -2.41 14.90 -16.42
CA TYR A 347 -2.14 14.53 -17.81
C TYR A 347 -3.07 15.23 -18.80
N ALA A 348 -4.36 15.38 -18.45
CA ALA A 348 -5.35 16.05 -19.29
C ALA A 348 -5.13 17.57 -19.37
N ASN A 349 -4.45 18.15 -18.39
CA ASN A 349 -4.20 19.59 -18.34
C ASN A 349 -2.79 19.96 -18.83
N TYR A 350 -1.90 18.99 -19.04
CA TYR A 350 -0.49 19.23 -19.38
C TYR A 350 -0.33 20.27 -20.50
N PHE A 351 -1.02 20.09 -21.63
CA PHE A 351 -1.00 21.01 -22.77
C PHE A 351 -1.26 22.48 -22.42
N PHE A 352 -2.20 22.76 -21.51
CA PHE A 352 -2.60 24.13 -21.18
C PHE A 352 -1.62 24.86 -20.25
N TYR A 353 -0.75 24.10 -19.57
CA TYR A 353 0.14 24.63 -18.54
C TYR A 353 1.61 24.41 -18.86
N SER A 354 1.93 23.64 -19.90
CA SER A 354 3.30 23.47 -20.38
C SER A 354 3.69 24.63 -21.30
N PRO A 355 4.83 25.30 -21.06
CA PRO A 355 5.36 26.31 -21.99
C PRO A 355 5.97 25.69 -23.25
N HIS A 356 6.14 24.36 -23.26
CA HIS A 356 6.72 23.60 -24.36
C HIS A 356 5.75 22.50 -24.79
N TRP A 357 5.43 22.47 -26.09
CA TRP A 357 4.57 21.46 -26.69
C TRP A 357 5.28 20.82 -27.87
N ASP A 358 5.54 19.52 -27.76
CA ASP A 358 6.18 18.69 -28.77
C ASP A 358 5.19 17.75 -29.49
N GLY A 359 3.88 17.92 -29.23
CA GLY A 359 2.83 17.13 -29.84
C GLY A 359 2.25 16.04 -28.94
N LEU A 360 2.79 15.82 -27.73
CA LEU A 360 2.26 14.82 -26.80
C LEU A 360 2.21 15.29 -25.33
N ASN A 361 1.27 14.72 -24.57
CA ASN A 361 1.21 14.94 -23.13
C ASN A 361 2.26 14.06 -22.43
N HIS A 362 3.09 14.68 -21.60
CA HIS A 362 4.05 13.96 -20.75
C HIS A 362 3.46 13.66 -19.36
N ALA A 363 3.87 12.53 -18.78
CA ALA A 363 3.57 12.23 -17.39
C ALA A 363 4.56 12.95 -16.46
N VAL A 364 4.06 13.38 -15.29
CA VAL A 364 4.88 14.17 -14.34
C VAL A 364 6.09 13.41 -13.76
N HIS A 365 6.00 12.08 -13.69
CA HIS A 365 7.06 11.19 -13.16
C HIS A 365 7.72 11.69 -11.86
N SER A 366 6.92 12.30 -10.98
CA SER A 366 7.34 12.79 -9.67
C SER A 366 6.11 12.95 -8.80
N THR A 367 6.11 12.27 -7.66
CA THR A 367 5.03 12.33 -6.68
C THR A 367 4.86 13.74 -6.15
N TRP A 368 5.97 14.47 -6.00
CA TRP A 368 5.98 15.82 -5.47
C TRP A 368 5.25 16.80 -6.38
N PHE A 369 5.63 16.82 -7.65
CA PHE A 369 4.99 17.66 -8.66
C PHE A 369 3.57 17.20 -8.99
N GLY A 370 3.31 15.88 -8.99
CA GLY A 370 1.96 15.34 -9.18
C GLY A 370 0.98 15.78 -8.09
N VAL A 371 1.37 15.65 -6.82
CA VAL A 371 0.54 16.12 -5.70
C VAL A 371 0.39 17.65 -5.74
N LEU A 372 1.46 18.38 -6.05
CA LEU A 372 1.43 19.83 -6.20
C LEU A 372 0.41 20.29 -7.26
N ALA A 373 0.45 19.69 -8.45
CA ALA A 373 -0.45 20.04 -9.54
C ALA A 373 -1.91 19.69 -9.22
N GLU A 374 -2.16 18.52 -8.63
CA GLU A 374 -3.51 17.98 -8.44
C GLU A 374 -4.19 18.45 -7.15
N THR A 375 -3.44 19.03 -6.20
CA THR A 375 -3.99 19.52 -4.92
C THR A 375 -3.59 20.94 -4.57
N GLY A 376 -2.78 21.60 -5.40
CA GLY A 376 -2.30 22.94 -5.16
C GLY A 376 -1.25 23.01 -4.05
N MET A 377 -0.83 24.22 -3.71
CA MET A 377 0.17 24.48 -2.68
C MET A 377 -0.31 24.05 -1.28
N LEU A 378 -1.61 24.26 -0.99
CA LEU A 378 -2.17 23.89 0.31
C LEU A 378 -2.16 22.36 0.51
N GLY A 379 -2.65 21.61 -0.48
CA GLY A 379 -2.62 20.15 -0.42
C GLY A 379 -1.19 19.61 -0.36
N PHE A 380 -0.29 20.15 -1.16
CA PHE A 380 1.13 19.80 -1.13
C PHE A 380 1.79 20.04 0.24
N LEU A 381 1.52 21.20 0.88
CA LEU A 381 2.04 21.49 2.21
C LEU A 381 1.56 20.46 3.24
N ILE A 382 0.26 20.14 3.26
CA ILE A 382 -0.29 19.14 4.17
C ILE A 382 0.33 17.76 3.91
N PHE A 383 0.52 17.39 2.64
CA PHE A 383 1.16 16.14 2.25
C PHE A 383 2.61 16.04 2.76
N VAL A 384 3.41 17.10 2.60
CA VAL A 384 4.79 17.16 3.12
C VAL A 384 4.81 17.11 4.65
N LEU A 385 3.91 17.83 5.32
CA LEU A 385 3.78 17.78 6.78
C LEU A 385 3.40 16.38 7.27
N MET A 386 2.50 15.70 6.56
CA MET A 386 2.09 14.33 6.84
C MET A 386 3.28 13.38 6.78
N ILE A 387 4.01 13.36 5.67
CA ILE A 387 5.23 12.54 5.49
C ILE A 387 6.28 12.86 6.55
N THR A 388 6.52 14.14 6.82
CA THR A 388 7.49 14.58 7.83
C THR A 388 7.09 14.09 9.22
N SER A 389 5.80 14.18 9.56
CA SER A 389 5.29 13.70 10.84
C SER A 389 5.38 12.18 10.99
N MET A 390 5.23 11.42 9.91
CA MET A 390 5.45 9.97 9.89
C MET A 390 6.93 9.65 10.16
N MET A 391 7.84 10.35 9.46
CA MET A 391 9.28 10.17 9.61
C MET A 391 9.76 10.49 11.03
N ILE A 392 9.26 11.56 11.63
CA ILE A 392 9.57 11.93 13.03
C ILE A 392 9.04 10.86 14.00
N SER A 393 7.79 10.43 13.82
CA SER A 393 7.14 9.43 14.67
C SER A 393 7.90 8.11 14.67
N ILE A 394 8.19 7.57 13.48
CA ILE A 394 8.85 6.27 13.38
C ILE A 394 10.30 6.29 13.87
N ARG A 395 11.02 7.42 13.66
CA ARG A 395 12.36 7.62 14.24
C ARG A 395 12.29 7.64 15.76
N ARG A 396 11.28 8.28 16.34
CA ARG A 396 11.05 8.27 17.79
C ARG A 396 10.76 6.87 18.30
N SER A 397 9.84 6.13 17.66
CA SER A 397 9.54 4.73 18.03
C SER A 397 10.80 3.85 17.99
N LEU A 398 11.62 3.98 16.94
CA LEU A 398 12.87 3.24 16.82
C LEU A 398 13.90 3.58 17.89
N ARG A 399 13.99 4.85 18.31
CA ARG A 399 14.88 5.23 19.43
C ARG A 399 14.41 4.63 20.74
N ILE A 400 13.10 4.67 21.01
CA ILE A 400 12.51 4.10 22.22
C ILE A 400 12.76 2.58 22.26
N LEU A 401 12.44 1.88 21.16
CA LEU A 401 12.64 0.43 21.06
C LEU A 401 14.12 0.04 21.21
N ALA A 402 15.05 0.86 20.73
CA ALA A 402 16.49 0.60 20.89
C ALA A 402 16.99 0.69 22.34
N THR A 403 16.23 1.30 23.25
CA THR A 403 16.56 1.32 24.70
C THR A 403 16.18 0.04 25.42
N VAL A 404 15.35 -0.81 24.81
CA VAL A 404 14.89 -2.07 25.39
C VAL A 404 15.90 -3.17 25.08
N ALA A 405 16.49 -3.75 26.13
CA ALA A 405 17.46 -4.84 25.98
C ALA A 405 16.80 -6.09 25.36
N PRO A 406 17.52 -6.85 24.50
CA PRO A 406 16.99 -8.07 23.87
C PRO A 406 16.42 -9.11 24.83
N ASP A 407 16.99 -9.21 26.03
CA ASP A 407 16.58 -10.18 27.05
C ASP A 407 15.46 -9.64 27.97
N SER A 408 14.98 -8.42 27.72
CA SER A 408 13.90 -7.82 28.51
C SER A 408 12.55 -8.47 28.19
N PRO A 409 11.68 -8.72 29.19
CA PRO A 409 10.29 -9.13 28.95
C PRO A 409 9.47 -8.11 28.13
N ARG A 410 9.94 -6.85 28.03
CA ARG A 410 9.33 -5.80 27.20
C ARG A 410 9.82 -5.81 25.75
N PHE A 411 10.76 -6.68 25.41
CA PHE A 411 11.30 -6.78 24.06
C PHE A 411 10.30 -7.51 23.16
N GLU A 412 9.65 -6.75 22.30
CA GLU A 412 8.70 -7.26 21.31
C GLU A 412 9.37 -7.26 19.92
N PRO A 413 9.83 -8.42 19.39
CA PRO A 413 10.57 -8.48 18.13
C PRO A 413 9.71 -8.01 16.95
N HIS A 414 8.41 -8.32 16.96
CA HIS A 414 7.50 -8.00 15.86
C HIS A 414 7.24 -6.49 15.74
N VAL A 415 7.19 -5.77 16.86
CA VAL A 415 7.07 -4.31 16.88
C VAL A 415 8.35 -3.67 16.35
N GLN A 416 9.52 -4.23 16.67
CA GLN A 416 10.80 -3.77 16.11
C GLN A 416 10.93 -4.01 14.61
N VAL A 417 10.53 -5.20 14.13
CA VAL A 417 10.45 -5.50 12.70
C VAL A 417 9.57 -4.47 12.01
N MET A 418 8.37 -4.23 12.54
CA MET A 418 7.42 -3.27 11.99
C MET A 418 8.02 -1.87 11.95
N ALA A 419 8.61 -1.41 13.04
CA ALA A 419 9.22 -0.09 13.11
C ALA A 419 10.35 0.09 12.09
N LEU A 420 11.22 -0.91 11.95
CA LEU A 420 12.32 -0.89 10.98
C LEU A 420 11.81 -0.93 9.55
N ALA A 421 10.83 -1.80 9.25
CA ALA A 421 10.22 -1.94 7.94
C ALA A 421 9.52 -0.67 7.47
N ILE A 422 8.82 0.02 8.38
CA ILE A 422 8.18 1.31 8.08
C ILE A 422 9.24 2.36 7.77
N TYR A 423 10.31 2.44 8.58
CA TYR A 423 11.36 3.46 8.39
C TYR A 423 12.13 3.26 7.08
N SER A 424 12.53 2.03 6.77
CA SER A 424 13.22 1.72 5.50
C SER A 424 12.25 1.80 4.31
N GLY A 425 11.01 1.36 4.47
CA GLY A 425 9.96 1.46 3.44
C GLY A 425 9.62 2.90 3.08
N LEU A 426 9.53 3.80 4.07
CA LEU A 426 9.36 5.23 3.82
C LEU A 426 10.55 5.83 3.09
N ALA A 427 11.79 5.47 3.45
CA ALA A 427 12.96 5.93 2.70
C ALA A 427 12.93 5.44 1.24
N GLY A 428 12.58 4.17 1.01
CA GLY A 428 12.39 3.61 -0.32
C GLY A 428 11.32 4.35 -1.13
N PHE A 429 10.15 4.61 -0.52
CA PHE A 429 9.08 5.37 -1.14
C PHE A 429 9.49 6.81 -1.47
N LEU A 430 10.18 7.52 -0.58
CA LEU A 430 10.59 8.92 -0.82
C LEU A 430 11.59 9.03 -1.98
N VAL A 431 12.54 8.10 -2.05
CA VAL A 431 13.52 8.07 -3.15
C VAL A 431 12.83 7.66 -4.45
N SER A 432 12.05 6.58 -4.45
CA SER A 432 11.36 6.09 -5.65
C SER A 432 10.30 7.08 -6.16
N GLY A 433 9.52 7.66 -5.26
CA GLY A 433 8.47 8.65 -5.54
C GLY A 433 9.00 9.98 -6.08
N THR A 434 10.30 10.25 -5.97
CA THR A 434 10.92 11.38 -6.70
C THR A 434 10.95 11.15 -8.21
N PHE A 435 10.89 9.89 -8.66
CA PHE A 435 10.91 9.49 -10.06
C PHE A 435 9.58 8.90 -10.57
N LEU A 436 8.57 8.77 -9.70
CA LEU A 436 7.28 8.11 -9.97
C LEU A 436 6.11 8.93 -9.41
N THR A 437 4.94 8.85 -10.03
CA THR A 437 3.73 9.61 -9.66
C THR A 437 2.81 8.78 -8.76
N GLN A 438 3.11 8.73 -7.46
CA GLN A 438 2.57 7.71 -6.56
C GLN A 438 2.01 8.30 -5.24
N GLY A 439 1.59 9.58 -5.28
CA GLY A 439 1.08 10.32 -4.11
C GLY A 439 -0.31 9.91 -3.63
N PHE A 440 -1.10 9.27 -4.50
CA PHE A 440 -2.49 8.88 -4.22
C PHE A 440 -2.68 7.36 -4.19
N THR A 441 -1.61 6.60 -3.98
CA THR A 441 -1.61 5.13 -4.05
C THR A 441 -1.33 4.46 -2.71
N TRP A 442 -1.71 3.19 -2.61
CA TRP A 442 -1.72 2.38 -1.38
C TRP A 442 -0.44 2.42 -0.50
N PRO A 443 0.80 2.30 -1.02
CA PRO A 443 1.99 2.09 -0.19
C PRO A 443 2.17 3.12 0.91
N LEU A 444 2.07 4.40 0.58
CA LEU A 444 2.29 5.49 1.54
C LEU A 444 1.28 5.46 2.68
N TYR A 445 0.01 5.22 2.37
CA TYR A 445 -1.08 5.28 3.33
C TYR A 445 -1.18 4.03 4.21
N ILE A 446 -0.74 2.87 3.70
CA ILE A 446 -0.53 1.69 4.55
C ILE A 446 0.64 1.94 5.52
N LEU A 447 1.75 2.51 5.05
CA LEU A 447 2.86 2.90 5.92
C LEU A 447 2.44 3.95 6.96
N LEU A 448 1.58 4.90 6.60
CA LEU A 448 0.99 5.87 7.53
C LEU A 448 0.20 5.17 8.63
N ALA A 449 -0.71 4.27 8.26
CA ALA A 449 -1.53 3.56 9.23
C ALA A 449 -0.68 2.73 10.20
N LEU A 450 0.30 1.99 9.68
CA LEU A 450 1.21 1.19 10.48
C LEU A 450 2.15 2.04 11.34
N THR A 451 2.55 3.23 10.88
CA THR A 451 3.33 4.20 11.69
C THR A 451 2.56 4.60 12.94
N VAL A 452 1.25 4.88 12.80
CA VAL A 452 0.42 5.27 13.94
C VAL A 452 0.12 4.08 14.84
N ALA A 453 -0.16 2.90 14.27
CA ALA A 453 -0.38 1.68 15.05
C ALA A 453 0.86 1.27 15.86
N THR A 454 2.06 1.39 15.29
CA THR A 454 3.33 1.03 15.96
C THR A 454 3.77 2.04 17.03
N ALA A 455 3.23 3.27 16.98
CA ALA A 455 3.53 4.31 17.95
C ALA A 455 2.60 4.30 19.17
N GLN A 456 1.47 3.59 19.09
CA GLN A 456 0.59 3.27 20.22
C GLN A 456 1.26 2.20 21.08
#